data_AF-A0A120I0X2-F1
#
_entry.id   AF-A0A120I0X2-F1
#
_cell.length_a   1.000
_cell.length_b   1.000
_cell.length_c   1.000
_cell.angle_alpha   90.00
_cell.angle_beta   90.00
_cell.angle_gamma   90.00
#
_symmetry.space_group_name_H-M   'P 1'
#
loop_
_entity.id
_entity.type
_entity.pdbx_description
1 polymer ?
#
loop_
_entity_poly.entity_id
_entity_poly.type
_entity_poly.pdbx_seq_one_letter_code
_entity_poly.pdbx_strand_id
1 'polypeptide(L)'
;MTKTQIVPERVNFEEFDLADRMRRTLRVTGIGVQEMADYLEVSRESVGTWINGRITPRKTTLMAWALRTGASYDWLATGATSPDGPNGRPRD
;
A
#
# COMPACT_ATOMS: atom_id res chain seq x y z
N MET A 1 -2.61 30.00 -33.72
CA MET A 1 -1.78 29.17 -32.83
C MET A 1 -2.67 28.12 -32.20
N THR A 2 -2.70 26.92 -32.77
CA THR A 2 -3.60 25.84 -32.33
C THR A 2 -2.95 25.12 -31.15
N LYS A 3 -3.50 25.28 -29.96
CA LYS A 3 -3.04 24.60 -28.75
C LYS A 3 -3.53 23.15 -28.85
N THR A 4 -2.66 22.23 -29.26
CA THR A 4 -2.94 20.79 -29.24
C THR A 4 -3.25 20.38 -27.81
N GLN A 5 -4.53 20.13 -27.55
CA GLN A 5 -5.01 19.65 -26.27
C GLN A 5 -4.71 18.15 -26.20
N ILE A 6 -3.69 17.76 -25.43
CA ILE A 6 -3.42 16.36 -25.11
C ILE A 6 -4.56 15.91 -24.20
N VAL A 7 -5.54 15.21 -24.76
CA VAL A 7 -6.51 14.46 -23.97
C VAL A 7 -5.75 13.31 -23.30
N PRO A 8 -5.71 13.21 -21.96
CA PRO A 8 -5.10 12.06 -21.32
C PRO A 8 -5.83 10.80 -21.78
N GLU A 9 -5.04 9.82 -22.19
CA GLU A 9 -5.50 8.45 -22.41
C GLU A 9 -6.32 8.00 -21.20
N ARG A 10 -7.41 7.25 -21.44
CA ARG A 10 -8.47 6.98 -20.45
C ARG A 10 -7.87 6.65 -19.08
N VAL A 11 -8.18 7.47 -18.07
CA VAL A 11 -7.79 7.19 -16.69
C VAL A 11 -8.45 5.87 -16.29
N ASN A 12 -7.65 4.86 -15.98
CA ASN A 12 -8.14 3.58 -15.49
C ASN A 12 -8.46 3.71 -14.00
N PHE A 13 -9.74 3.92 -13.68
CA PHE A 13 -10.22 4.03 -12.29
C PHE A 13 -10.35 2.67 -11.59
N GLU A 14 -10.10 1.57 -12.29
CA GLU A 14 -10.24 0.20 -11.77
C GLU A 14 -8.93 -0.34 -11.18
N GLU A 15 -7.81 0.37 -11.36
CA GLU A 15 -6.50 -0.07 -10.88
C GLU A 15 -6.38 0.14 -9.37
N PHE A 16 -6.45 -0.97 -8.62
CA PHE A 16 -6.26 -0.98 -7.17
C PHE A 16 -4.77 -1.16 -6.86
N ASP A 17 -4.09 -0.06 -6.54
CA ASP A 17 -2.63 0.00 -6.50
C ASP A 17 -2.02 -0.26 -5.10
N LEU A 18 -0.70 -0.09 -4.97
CA LEU A 18 0.00 -0.23 -3.68
C LEU A 18 -0.49 0.78 -2.63
N ALA A 19 -0.73 2.03 -3.03
CA ALA A 19 -1.17 3.08 -2.13
C ALA A 19 -2.56 2.77 -1.57
N ASP A 20 -3.45 2.26 -2.41
CA ASP A 20 -4.78 1.81 -2.01
C ASP A 20 -4.72 0.65 -1.02
N ARG A 21 -3.83 -0.32 -1.26
CA ARG A 21 -3.60 -1.43 -0.33
C ARG A 21 -3.05 -0.94 1.01
N MET A 22 -2.06 -0.07 1.01
CA MET A 22 -1.51 0.53 2.24
C MET A 22 -2.59 1.31 3.00
N ARG A 23 -3.37 2.17 2.32
CA ARG A 23 -4.49 2.90 2.94
C ARG A 23 -5.56 1.94 3.48
N ARG A 24 -5.84 0.84 2.77
CA ARG A 24 -6.79 -0.19 3.22
C ARG A 24 -6.33 -0.84 4.52
N THR A 25 -5.04 -1.19 4.66
CA THR A 25 -4.54 -1.79 5.91
C THR A 25 -4.72 -0.87 7.11
N LEU A 26 -4.40 0.43 7.00
CA LEU A 26 -4.60 1.38 8.11
C LEU A 26 -6.06 1.46 8.53
N ARG A 27 -6.98 1.58 7.57
CA ARG A 27 -8.42 1.65 7.86
C ARG A 27 -8.96 0.38 8.53
N VAL A 28 -8.55 -0.80 8.06
CA VAL A 28 -9.04 -2.08 8.59
C VAL A 28 -8.47 -2.37 9.98
N THR A 29 -7.20 -2.02 10.21
CA THR A 29 -6.52 -2.22 11.50
C THR A 29 -6.85 -1.15 12.54
N GLY A 30 -7.36 0.01 12.10
CA GLY A 30 -7.57 1.17 12.96
C GLY A 30 -6.29 1.96 13.28
N ILE A 31 -5.15 1.59 12.71
CA ILE A 31 -3.86 2.24 12.95
C ILE A 31 -3.86 3.64 12.33
N GLY A 32 -3.50 4.63 13.14
CA GLY A 32 -3.38 6.02 12.69
C GLY A 32 -2.15 6.26 11.80
N VAL A 33 -2.21 7.29 10.95
CA VAL A 33 -1.06 7.70 10.12
C VAL A 33 0.15 8.11 10.97
N GLN A 34 -0.08 8.84 12.07
CA GLN A 34 0.99 9.22 13.00
C GLN A 34 1.55 8.00 13.71
N GLU A 35 0.69 7.11 14.21
CA GLU A 35 1.09 5.88 14.89
C GLU A 35 1.95 4.97 13.99
N MET A 36 1.60 4.85 12.71
CA MET A 36 2.41 4.11 11.74
C MET A 36 3.76 4.81 11.47
N ALA A 37 3.77 6.14 11.43
CA ALA A 37 5.00 6.91 11.26
C ALA A 37 5.96 6.70 12.45
N ASP A 38 5.41 6.74 13.67
CA ASP A 38 6.15 6.51 14.91
C ASP A 38 6.73 5.09 14.94
N TYR A 39 5.94 4.08 14.56
CA TYR A 39 6.41 2.69 14.48
C TYR A 39 7.55 2.49 13.47
N LEU A 40 7.50 3.19 12.34
CA LEU A 40 8.50 3.08 11.28
C LEU A 40 9.69 4.02 11.45
N GLU A 41 9.69 4.87 12.48
CA GLU A 41 10.69 5.91 12.72
C GLU A 41 10.87 6.86 11.51
N VAL A 42 9.76 7.24 10.88
CA VAL A 42 9.74 8.17 9.74
C VAL A 42 8.85 9.37 10.02
N SER A 43 8.92 10.38 9.14
CA SER A 43 7.99 11.50 9.21
C SER A 43 6.55 11.06 8.86
N ARG A 44 5.55 11.68 9.51
CA ARG A 44 4.14 11.54 9.13
C ARG A 44 3.89 11.86 7.65
N GLU A 45 4.67 12.80 7.10
CA GLU A 45 4.66 13.13 5.68
C GLU A 45 5.05 11.94 4.81
N SER A 46 6.08 11.17 5.18
CA SER A 46 6.50 9.98 4.43
C SER A 46 5.36 8.99 4.30
N VAL A 47 4.70 8.65 5.41
CA VAL A 47 3.49 7.80 5.40
C VAL A 47 2.41 8.40 4.51
N GLY A 48 2.18 9.71 4.61
CA GLY A 48 1.27 10.46 3.75
C GLY A 48 1.59 10.33 2.25
N THR A 49 2.86 10.40 1.86
CA THR A 49 3.25 10.26 0.45
C THR A 49 3.00 8.85 -0.08
N TRP A 50 3.20 7.82 0.74
CA TRP A 50 3.00 6.42 0.34
C TRP A 50 1.51 6.09 0.15
N ILE A 51 0.67 6.43 1.13
CA ILE A 51 -0.77 6.15 1.03
C ILE A 51 -1.47 6.99 -0.03
N ASN A 52 -0.83 8.04 -0.56
CA ASN A 52 -1.35 8.86 -1.67
C ASN A 52 -0.68 8.55 -3.01
N GLY A 53 0.13 7.48 -3.10
CA GLY A 53 0.75 7.05 -4.35
C GLY A 53 1.79 8.00 -4.92
N ARG A 54 2.34 8.92 -4.10
CA ARG A 54 3.33 9.90 -4.56
C ARG A 54 4.75 9.33 -4.59
N ILE A 55 5.08 8.48 -3.61
CA ILE A 55 6.38 7.85 -3.46
C ILE A 55 6.16 6.39 -3.08
N THR A 56 6.94 5.49 -3.66
CA THR A 56 6.95 4.08 -3.27
C THR A 56 7.89 3.86 -2.08
N PRO A 57 7.45 3.27 -0.97
CA PRO A 57 8.32 2.92 0.14
C PRO A 57 9.35 1.85 -0.26
N ARG A 58 10.47 1.79 0.46
CA ARG A 58 11.46 0.72 0.27
C ARG A 58 10.87 -0.63 0.72
N LYS A 59 11.39 -1.72 0.17
CA LYS A 59 11.00 -3.09 0.53
C LYS A 59 11.03 -3.36 2.04
N THR A 60 12.06 -2.89 2.74
CA THR A 60 12.20 -3.05 4.21
C THR A 60 11.09 -2.34 4.97
N THR A 61 10.74 -1.11 4.57
CA THR A 61 9.61 -0.35 5.13
C THR A 61 8.29 -1.07 4.87
N LEU A 62 8.11 -1.65 3.69
CA LEU A 62 6.89 -2.38 3.34
C LEU A 62 6.75 -3.69 4.14
N MET A 63 7.86 -4.36 4.43
CA MET A 63 7.88 -5.53 5.34
C MET A 63 7.53 -5.13 6.78
N ALA A 64 8.12 -4.06 7.31
CA ALA A 64 7.78 -3.56 8.64
C ALA A 64 6.30 -3.14 8.72
N TRP A 65 5.78 -2.50 7.68
CA TRP A 65 4.36 -2.19 7.56
C TRP A 65 3.47 -3.43 7.62
N ALA A 66 3.82 -4.47 6.85
CA ALA A 66 3.12 -5.75 6.86
C ALA A 66 3.12 -6.38 8.26
N LEU A 67 4.26 -6.37 8.96
CA LEU A 67 4.39 -6.85 10.34
C LEU A 67 3.48 -6.08 11.31
N ARG A 68 3.45 -4.75 11.23
CA ARG A 68 2.62 -3.91 12.11
C ARG A 68 1.13 -4.06 11.87
N THR A 69 0.74 -4.26 10.62
CA THR A 69 -0.68 -4.36 10.23
C THR A 69 -1.22 -5.79 10.23
N GLY A 70 -0.34 -6.79 10.31
CA GLY A 70 -0.71 -8.20 10.10
C GLY A 70 -1.08 -8.55 8.66
N ALA A 71 -0.88 -7.64 7.71
CA ALA A 71 -1.13 -7.89 6.31
C ALA A 71 -0.04 -8.80 5.70
N SER A 72 -0.40 -9.61 4.70
CA SER A 72 0.60 -10.32 3.90
C SER A 72 1.46 -9.31 3.12
N TYR A 73 2.78 -9.46 3.19
CA TYR A 73 3.71 -8.66 2.39
C TYR A 73 3.44 -8.84 0.89
N ASP A 74 3.20 -10.08 0.43
CA ASP A 74 2.97 -10.36 -0.99
C ASP A 74 1.70 -9.68 -1.50
N TRP A 75 0.62 -9.75 -0.71
CA TRP A 75 -0.60 -9.04 -1.01
C TRP A 75 -0.37 -7.53 -1.04
N LEU A 76 0.34 -6.98 -0.06
CA LEU A 76 0.61 -5.55 -0.01
C LEU A 76 1.44 -5.09 -1.22
N ALA A 77 2.50 -5.83 -1.57
CA ALA A 77 3.41 -5.49 -2.65
C ALA A 77 2.78 -5.66 -4.03
N THR A 78 2.02 -6.74 -4.27
CA THR A 78 1.60 -7.15 -5.62
C THR A 78 0.09 -7.18 -5.83
N GLY A 79 -0.70 -7.17 -4.76
CA GLY A 79 -2.14 -7.44 -4.80
C GLY A 79 -2.48 -8.93 -4.88
N ALA A 80 -1.50 -9.82 -5.09
CA ALA A 80 -1.73 -11.25 -5.11
C ALA A 80 -2.02 -11.77 -3.70
N THR A 81 -3.14 -12.46 -3.52
CA THR A 81 -3.37 -13.21 -2.28
C THR A 81 -2.49 -14.45 -2.35
N SER A 82 -1.55 -14.59 -1.42
CA SER A 82 -0.74 -15.81 -1.34
C SER A 82 -1.69 -17.02 -1.18
N PRO A 83 -1.53 -18.10 -1.96
CA PRO A 83 -2.45 -19.24 -1.95
C PRO A 83 -2.59 -19.88 -0.56
N ASP A 84 -1.60 -19.65 0.31
CA ASP A 84 -1.56 -20.22 1.65
C ASP A 84 -2.32 -19.41 2.72
N GLY A 85 -2.65 -18.13 2.49
CA GLY A 85 -3.32 -17.28 3.50
C GLY A 85 -2.61 -17.22 4.87
N PRO A 86 -3.16 -16.50 5.88
CA PRO A 86 -2.58 -16.45 7.22
C PRO A 86 -2.65 -17.79 7.99
N ASN A 87 -3.26 -18.81 7.40
CA ASN A 87 -3.53 -20.11 8.01
C ASN A 87 -3.04 -21.27 7.14
N GLY A 88 -1.97 -21.03 6.37
CA GLY A 88 -1.35 -21.93 5.38
C GLY A 88 -0.83 -23.24 5.94
N ARG A 89 -1.73 -24.06 6.47
CA ARG A 89 -1.51 -25.48 6.55
C ARG A 89 -1.96 -26.08 5.23
N PRO A 90 -1.05 -26.70 4.47
CA PRO A 90 -1.46 -27.78 3.57
C PRO A 90 -2.24 -28.80 4.41
N ARG A 91 -3.37 -29.28 3.91
CA ARG A 91 -4.00 -30.48 4.46
C ARG A 91 -3.29 -31.68 3.83
N ASP A 92 -2.27 -32.17 4.50
CA ASP A 92 -1.77 -33.55 4.39
C ASP A 92 -1.52 -34.14 5.79
#